data_AF-G5JCJ2-F1
#
_entry.id   AF-G5JCJ2-F1
#
_cell.length_a   1.000
_cell.length_b   1.000
_cell.length_c   1.000
_cell.angle_alpha   90.00
_cell.angle_beta   90.00
_cell.angle_gamma   90.00
#
_symmetry.space_group_name_H-M   'P 1'
#
loop_
_entity.id
_entity.type
_entity.pdbx_description
1 polymer ?
#
loop_
_entity_poly.entity_id
_entity_poly.type
_entity_poly.pdbx_seq_one_letter_code
_entity_poly.pdbx_strand_id
1 'polypeptide(L)'
;MVQTKENKKSEVAAIPFSVAHTGVAATEMRPWGSFTTLEEGPGYKIKRIEVNPGHRLSLQMHHHRSEHWIVVSGTAKVTCGDKEEILA
;
A
#
# COMPACT_ATOMS: atom_id res chain seq x y z
N MET A 1 16.89 40.51 -42.98
CA MET A 1 17.04 40.76 -41.54
C MET A 1 16.59 39.51 -40.82
N VAL A 2 17.52 38.91 -40.09
CA VAL A 2 17.42 37.59 -39.44
C VAL A 2 16.41 37.69 -38.30
N GLN A 3 15.57 36.66 -38.09
CA GLN A 3 15.57 35.83 -36.88
C GLN A 3 14.41 34.81 -36.89
N THR A 4 14.81 33.55 -37.03
CA THR A 4 14.22 32.35 -36.44
C THR A 4 13.88 32.56 -34.96
N LYS A 5 12.83 31.88 -34.46
CA LYS A 5 12.57 31.40 -33.08
C LYS A 5 11.07 31.05 -32.96
N GLU A 6 10.58 30.05 -32.24
CA GLU A 6 11.17 28.97 -31.46
C GLU A 6 10.02 27.97 -31.20
N ASN A 7 10.34 26.68 -31.20
CA ASN A 7 9.42 25.58 -30.99
C ASN A 7 9.05 25.47 -29.50
N LYS A 8 7.80 25.78 -29.10
CA LYS A 8 7.39 25.68 -27.70
C LYS A 8 6.90 24.26 -27.38
N LYS A 9 7.86 23.38 -27.06
CA LYS A 9 7.64 22.11 -26.38
C LYS A 9 7.20 22.42 -24.93
N SER A 10 5.90 22.36 -24.64
CA SER A 10 5.39 22.47 -23.28
C SER A 10 5.59 21.15 -22.52
N GLU A 11 6.78 21.05 -21.92
CA GLU A 11 7.10 20.59 -20.56
C GLU A 11 6.06 19.72 -19.82
N VAL A 12 6.37 18.43 -19.64
CA VAL A 12 5.77 17.57 -18.62
C VAL A 12 6.32 18.01 -17.26
N ALA A 13 5.45 18.58 -16.43
CA ALA A 13 5.79 18.98 -15.07
C ALA A 13 6.19 17.74 -14.25
N ALA A 14 7.48 17.65 -13.91
CA ALA A 14 7.97 16.71 -12.91
C ALA A 14 7.39 17.12 -11.55
N ILE A 15 6.56 16.25 -10.97
CA ILE A 15 6.05 16.39 -9.62
C ILE A 15 7.24 16.20 -8.66
N PRO A 16 7.61 17.16 -7.80
CA PRO A 16 8.67 16.95 -6.83
C PRO A 16 8.14 16.06 -5.70
N PHE A 17 8.28 14.75 -5.80
CA PHE A 17 8.08 13.86 -4.65
C PHE A 17 9.30 13.96 -3.73
N SER A 18 9.38 15.04 -2.96
CA SER A 18 10.27 15.11 -1.81
C SER A 18 9.47 14.71 -0.57
N VAL A 19 9.43 13.40 -0.29
CA VAL A 19 9.00 12.92 1.02
C VAL A 19 10.24 12.63 1.83
N ALA A 20 10.49 13.46 2.83
CA ALA A 20 11.34 13.09 3.95
C ALA A 20 10.67 11.88 4.64
N HIS A 21 11.17 10.68 4.37
CA HIS A 21 10.67 9.44 4.98
C HIS A 21 11.22 9.35 6.40
N THR A 22 10.64 10.10 7.33
CA THR A 22 10.93 9.96 8.76
C THR A 22 9.89 9.02 9.38
N GLY A 23 10.00 7.74 9.06
CA GLY A 23 9.15 6.70 9.64
C GLY A 23 9.98 5.50 10.02
N VAL A 24 10.35 5.39 11.31
CA VAL A 24 10.88 4.13 11.82
C VAL A 24 9.75 3.11 11.72
N ALA A 25 9.99 2.02 10.97
CA ALA A 25 9.04 0.93 10.82
C ALA A 25 8.62 0.39 12.21
N ALA A 26 7.37 0.63 12.61
CA ALA A 26 6.86 0.20 13.91
C ALA A 26 6.17 -1.16 13.76
N THR A 27 6.71 -2.18 14.44
CA THR A 27 6.15 -3.54 14.45
C THR A 27 5.39 -3.81 15.73
N GLU A 28 4.15 -4.30 15.60
CA GLU A 28 3.31 -4.74 16.70
C GLU A 28 3.05 -6.25 16.62
N MET A 29 3.24 -6.95 17.74
CA MET A 29 2.93 -8.38 17.86
C MET A 29 1.47 -8.57 18.27
N ARG A 30 0.80 -9.54 17.64
CA ARG A 30 -0.60 -9.88 17.87
C ARG A 30 -0.76 -11.40 18.00
N PRO A 31 -1.85 -11.90 18.61
CA PRO A 31 -2.06 -13.35 18.75
C PRO A 31 -2.13 -14.11 17.42
N TRP A 32 -2.43 -13.43 16.32
CA TRP A 32 -2.48 -14.00 14.97
C TRP A 32 -1.16 -13.88 14.19
N GLY A 33 -0.15 -13.19 14.71
CA GLY A 33 1.11 -12.89 14.02
C GLY A 33 1.62 -11.48 14.32
N SER A 34 1.94 -10.70 13.29
CA SER A 34 2.42 -9.33 13.48
C SER A 34 2.03 -8.41 12.32
N PHE A 35 2.07 -7.10 12.57
CA PHE A 35 2.15 -6.15 11.47
C PHE A 35 3.23 -5.11 11.71
N THR A 36 3.83 -4.66 10.62
CA THR A 36 4.78 -3.54 10.59
C THR A 36 4.16 -2.43 9.77
N THR A 37 4.01 -1.24 10.36
CA THR A 37 3.67 -0.04 9.58
C THR A 37 4.92 0.41 8.84
N LEU A 38 4.89 0.31 7.51
CA LEU A 38 6.02 0.65 6.65
C LEU A 38 6.03 2.15 6.34
N GLU A 39 4.85 2.70 6.09
CA GLU A 39 4.66 4.10 5.73
C GLU A 39 3.26 4.56 6.13
N GLU A 40 3.15 5.84 6.48
CA GLU A 40 1.88 6.50 6.79
C GLU A 40 1.94 7.94 6.29
N GLY A 41 0.87 8.36 5.64
CA GLY A 41 0.73 9.72 5.12
C GLY A 41 -0.73 10.14 5.03
N PRO A 42 -1.02 11.35 4.51
CA PRO A 42 -2.38 11.85 4.41
C PRO A 42 -3.26 10.94 3.55
N GLY A 43 -4.23 10.26 4.17
CA GLY A 43 -5.22 9.43 3.48
C GLY A 43 -4.77 7.99 3.18
N TYR A 44 -3.58 7.55 3.58
CA TYR A 44 -3.13 6.18 3.34
C TYR A 44 -2.23 5.63 4.46
N LYS A 45 -2.15 4.31 4.51
CA LYS A 45 -1.23 3.58 5.38
C LYS A 45 -0.80 2.29 4.71
N ILE A 46 0.50 2.02 4.73
CA ILE A 46 1.08 0.79 4.18
C ILE A 46 1.54 -0.08 5.34
N LYS A 47 1.05 -1.31 5.38
CA LYS A 47 1.42 -2.30 6.39
C LYS A 47 1.93 -3.57 5.73
N ARG A 48 3.02 -4.12 6.27
CA ARG A 48 3.38 -5.53 6.08
C ARG A 48 2.72 -6.33 7.18
N ILE A 49 1.97 -7.37 6.82
CA ILE A 49 1.27 -8.21 7.79
C ILE A 49 1.74 -9.65 7.63
N GLU A 50 2.13 -10.26 8.74
CA GLU A 50 2.50 -11.67 8.83
C GLU A 50 1.45 -12.39 9.66
N VAL A 51 0.79 -13.38 9.07
CA VAL A 51 -0.24 -14.20 9.75
C VAL A 51 0.32 -15.59 9.95
N ASN A 52 0.33 -16.05 11.19
CA ASN A 52 0.81 -17.38 11.55
C ASN A 52 -0.11 -18.47 10.98
N PRO A 53 0.40 -19.65 10.64
CA PRO A 53 -0.41 -20.76 10.13
C PRO A 53 -1.59 -21.09 11.07
N GLY A 54 -2.78 -21.26 10.50
CA GLY A 54 -4.01 -21.54 11.26
C GLY A 54 -4.66 -20.33 11.94
N HIS A 55 -4.02 -19.15 11.90
CA HIS A 55 -4.61 -17.90 12.38
C HIS A 55 -5.29 -17.12 11.26
N ARG A 56 -6.05 -16.09 11.65
CA ARG A 56 -6.73 -15.19 10.72
C ARG A 56 -6.80 -13.77 11.29
N LEU A 57 -6.95 -12.82 10.38
CA LEU A 57 -7.45 -11.49 10.69
C LEU A 57 -8.98 -11.54 10.83
N SER A 58 -9.54 -10.62 11.62
CA SER A 58 -11.00 -10.44 11.67
C SER A 58 -11.50 -9.85 10.35
N LEU A 59 -12.71 -10.22 9.91
CA LEU A 59 -13.37 -9.54 8.79
C LEU A 59 -13.56 -8.06 9.11
N GLN A 60 -13.29 -7.20 8.13
CA GLN A 60 -13.42 -5.75 8.26
C GLN A 60 -14.36 -5.23 7.17
N MET A 61 -15.13 -4.19 7.50
CA MET A 61 -16.01 -3.48 6.58
C MET A 61 -15.70 -1.98 6.67
N HIS A 62 -15.58 -1.33 5.51
CA HIS A 62 -15.21 0.07 5.43
C HIS A 62 -16.06 0.80 4.37
N HIS A 63 -16.56 1.99 4.71
CA HIS A 63 -17.31 2.85 3.77
C HIS A 63 -16.40 3.75 2.91
N HIS A 64 -15.27 4.20 3.46
CA HIS A 64 -14.40 5.22 2.84
C HIS A 64 -12.95 4.77 2.69
N ARG A 65 -12.71 3.45 2.76
CA ARG A 65 -11.37 2.87 2.64
C ARG A 65 -11.40 1.73 1.66
N SER A 66 -10.53 1.83 0.66
CA SER A 66 -10.14 0.70 -0.16
C SER A 66 -8.88 0.08 0.43
N GLU A 67 -8.83 -1.24 0.47
CA GLU A 67 -7.63 -1.97 0.82
C GLU A 67 -7.12 -2.72 -0.41
N HIS A 68 -5.81 -2.70 -0.61
CA HIS A 68 -5.15 -3.51 -1.63
C HIS A 68 -4.23 -4.50 -0.93
N TRP A 69 -4.44 -5.79 -1.20
CA TRP A 69 -3.72 -6.87 -0.55
C TRP A 69 -2.90 -7.64 -1.59
N ILE A 70 -1.64 -7.90 -1.24
CA ILE A 70 -0.72 -8.69 -2.04
C ILE A 70 -0.14 -9.76 -1.12
N VAL A 71 -0.24 -11.03 -1.54
CA VAL A 71 0.47 -12.12 -0.87
C VAL A 71 1.93 -12.05 -1.34
N VAL A 72 2.83 -11.70 -0.43
CA VAL A 72 4.26 -11.58 -0.75
C VAL A 72 4.96 -12.95 -0.64
N SER A 73 4.49 -13.82 0.24
CA SER A 73 5.01 -15.17 0.45
C SER A 73 3.95 -16.06 1.10
N GLY A 74 3.94 -17.33 0.73
CA GLY A 74 3.04 -18.33 1.28
C GLY A 74 1.74 -18.47 0.48
N THR A 75 0.66 -18.85 1.15
CA THR A 75 -0.65 -19.02 0.54
C THR A 75 -1.70 -18.53 1.53
N ALA A 76 -2.61 -17.68 1.06
CA ALA A 76 -3.64 -17.07 1.89
C ALA A 76 -5.03 -17.49 1.42
N LYS A 77 -5.90 -17.81 2.39
CA LYS A 77 -7.33 -17.92 2.16
C LYS A 77 -7.99 -16.58 2.44
N VAL A 78 -8.59 -15.99 1.42
CA VAL A 78 -9.14 -14.63 1.45
C VAL A 78 -10.64 -14.70 1.31
N THR A 79 -11.35 -14.00 2.19
CA THR A 79 -12.81 -13.86 2.15
C THR A 79 -13.17 -12.42 1.81
N CYS A 80 -13.98 -12.22 0.77
CA CYS A 80 -14.48 -10.92 0.35
C CYS A 80 -16.00 -10.98 0.12
N GLY A 81 -16.77 -10.42 1.06
CA GLY A 81 -18.22 -10.64 1.10
C GLY A 81 -18.54 -12.13 1.23
N ASP A 82 -19.35 -12.65 0.32
CA ASP A 82 -19.74 -14.07 0.30
C ASP A 82 -18.77 -14.97 -0.48
N LYS A 83 -17.68 -14.41 -1.00
CA LYS A 83 -16.69 -15.14 -1.79
C LYS A 83 -15.49 -15.55 -0.94
N GLU A 84 -14.98 -16.74 -1.20
CA GLU A 84 -13.72 -17.24 -0.64
C GLU A 84 -12.79 -17.68 -1.78
N GLU A 85 -11.54 -17.24 -1.72
CA GLU A 85 -10.52 -17.49 -2.73
C GLU A 85 -9.18 -17.88 -2.07
N ILE A 86 -8.37 -18.67 -2.77
CA ILE A 86 -7.01 -19.01 -2.36
C ILE A 86 -6.04 -18.24 -3.26
N LEU A 87 -5.14 -17.46 -2.66
CA LEU A 87 -4.11 -16.68 -3.34
C LEU A 87 -2.72 -17.17 -2.92
N ALA A 88 -1.77 -17.22 -3.86
CA ALA A 88 -0.38 -17.61 -3.62
C ALA A 88 0.58 -16.63 -4.31
#